data_AF-X1CLM8-F1
#
_entry.id   AF-X1CLM8-F1
#
_cell.length_a   1.000
_cell.length_b   1.000
_cell.length_c   1.000
_cell.angle_alpha   90.00
_cell.angle_beta   90.00
_cell.angle_gamma   90.00
#
_symmetry.space_group_name_H-M   'P 1'
#
loop_
_entity.id
_entity.type
_entity.pdbx_description
1 polymer ?
#
loop_
_entity_poly.entity_id
_entity_poly.type
_entity_poly.pdbx_seq_one_letter_code
_entity_poly.pdbx_strand_id
1 'polypeptide(L)'
;FPGAISIKFATYTGYKVAGIPGAIVANIANLLPPVLFIMLASMLYSKYKDVPFIKAGLLMVQYAIFAMIIAVAIQLVDKSHIFQLKYIAVIAASFVLFFLTRIHPAFIIIGAALLGAIFR
;
A
#
# COMPACT_ATOMS: atom_id res chain seq x y z
N PHE A 1 1.09 9.00 -2.15
CA PHE A 1 0.93 7.89 -3.11
C PHE A 1 0.13 8.34 -4.32
N PRO A 2 0.77 8.50 -5.50
CA PRO A 2 0.06 8.87 -6.72
C PRO A 2 -0.91 7.78 -7.19
N GLY A 3 -0.69 6.50 -6.84
CA GLY A 3 -1.57 5.40 -7.25
C GLY A 3 -3.02 5.52 -6.74
N ALA A 4 -3.20 5.81 -5.45
CA ALA A 4 -4.55 6.01 -4.89
C ALA A 4 -5.24 7.26 -5.47
N ILE A 5 -4.45 8.29 -5.80
CA ILE A 5 -4.97 9.52 -6.41
C ILE A 5 -5.37 9.24 -7.87
N SER A 6 -4.57 8.47 -8.62
CA SER A 6 -4.85 8.05 -10.00
C SER A 6 -6.17 7.29 -10.10
N ILE A 7 -6.43 6.29 -9.25
CA ILE A 7 -7.69 5.52 -9.27
C ILE A 7 -8.89 6.42 -8.91
N LYS A 8 -8.76 7.28 -7.90
CA LYS A 8 -9.81 8.25 -7.53
C LYS A 8 -10.12 9.19 -8.69
N PHE A 9 -9.08 9.68 -9.37
CA PHE A 9 -9.21 10.59 -10.50
C PHE A 9 -9.83 9.90 -11.73
N ALA A 10 -9.43 8.67 -12.03
CA ALA A 10 -10.01 7.85 -13.10
C ALA A 10 -11.50 7.59 -12.85
N THR A 11 -11.84 7.18 -11.62
CA THR A 11 -13.24 6.98 -11.20
C THR A 11 -14.06 8.25 -11.36
N TYR A 12 -13.58 9.38 -10.83
CA TYR A 12 -14.29 10.65 -10.87
C TYR A 12 -14.48 11.15 -12.31
N THR A 13 -13.42 11.11 -13.11
CA THR A 13 -13.45 11.58 -14.49
C THR A 13 -14.36 10.70 -15.35
N GLY A 14 -14.25 9.37 -15.24
CA GLY A 14 -15.12 8.44 -15.94
C GLY A 14 -16.59 8.59 -15.55
N TYR A 15 -16.86 8.80 -14.25
CA TYR A 15 -18.21 9.06 -13.76
C TYR A 15 -18.78 10.36 -14.34
N LYS A 16 -17.97 11.42 -14.43
CA LYS A 16 -18.39 12.71 -14.98
C LYS A 16 -18.74 12.64 -16.47
N VAL A 17 -18.08 11.76 -17.23
CA VAL A 17 -18.28 11.64 -18.69
C VAL A 17 -19.51 10.78 -19.03
N ALA A 18 -19.67 9.62 -18.40
CA ALA A 18 -20.73 8.67 -18.76
C ALA A 18 -21.37 7.96 -17.56
N GLY A 19 -21.31 8.56 -16.37
CA GLY A 19 -21.84 7.96 -15.15
C GLY A 19 -21.14 6.65 -14.77
N ILE A 20 -21.89 5.71 -14.22
CA ILE A 20 -21.38 4.40 -13.77
C ILE A 20 -20.58 3.65 -14.85
N PRO A 21 -21.07 3.47 -16.10
CA PRO A 21 -20.29 2.75 -17.11
C PRO A 21 -18.99 3.48 -17.48
N GLY A 22 -19.00 4.82 -17.51
CA GLY A 22 -17.78 5.60 -17.72
C GLY A 22 -16.75 5.40 -16.62
N ALA A 23 -17.18 5.34 -15.35
CA ALA A 23 -16.30 5.06 -14.21
C ALA A 23 -15.65 3.68 -14.31
N ILE A 24 -16.41 2.65 -14.71
CA ILE A 24 -15.89 1.28 -14.88
C ILE A 24 -14.84 1.25 -15.99
N VAL A 25 -15.15 1.78 -17.17
CA VAL A 25 -14.24 1.79 -18.32
C VAL A 25 -12.97 2.58 -18.01
N ALA A 26 -13.08 3.74 -17.36
CA ALA A 26 -11.92 4.56 -16.99
C ALA A 26 -10.98 3.84 -16.01
N ASN A 27 -11.51 3.09 -15.04
CA ASN A 27 -10.69 2.31 -14.13
C ASN A 27 -10.01 1.12 -14.82
N ILE A 28 -10.73 0.40 -15.70
CA ILE A 28 -10.14 -0.68 -16.49
C ILE A 28 -8.99 -0.14 -17.35
N ALA A 29 -9.23 0.97 -18.05
CA ALA A 29 -8.21 1.63 -18.87
C ALA A 29 -7.03 2.14 -18.03
N ASN A 30 -7.25 2.58 -16.79
CA ASN A 30 -6.19 3.01 -15.88
C ASN A 30 -5.33 1.83 -15.36
N LEU A 31 -5.92 0.65 -15.18
CA LEU A 31 -5.23 -0.55 -14.71
C LEU A 31 -4.52 -1.32 -15.83
N LEU A 32 -4.98 -1.17 -17.08
CA LEU A 32 -4.44 -1.92 -18.22
C LEU A 32 -2.94 -1.65 -18.47
N PRO A 33 -2.43 -0.40 -18.51
CA PRO A 33 -1.01 -0.17 -18.74
C PRO A 33 -0.10 -0.76 -17.66
N PRO A 34 -0.34 -0.55 -16.34
CA PRO A 34 0.44 -1.18 -15.29
C PRO A 34 0.48 -2.71 -15.40
N VAL A 35 -0.65 -3.35 -15.72
CA VAL A 35 -0.73 -4.81 -15.90
C VAL A 35 0.16 -5.25 -17.06
N LEU A 36 0.10 -4.56 -18.21
CA LEU A 36 0.95 -4.87 -19.37
C LEU A 36 2.44 -4.71 -19.03
N PHE A 37 2.83 -3.64 -18.34
CA PHE A 37 4.21 -3.43 -17.92
C PHE A 37 4.71 -4.51 -16.96
N ILE A 38 3.89 -4.93 -15.99
CA ILE A 38 4.24 -6.00 -15.06
C ILE A 38 4.38 -7.33 -15.79
N MET A 39 3.47 -7.65 -16.72
CA MET A 39 3.57 -8.87 -17.53
C MET A 39 4.87 -8.90 -18.32
N LEU A 40 5.20 -7.81 -19.03
CA LEU A 40 6.45 -7.69 -19.79
C LEU A 40 7.68 -7.80 -18.88
N ALA A 41 7.68 -7.09 -17.76
CA ALA A 41 8.77 -7.15 -16.79
C ALA A 41 8.94 -8.56 -16.20
N SER A 42 7.84 -9.28 -15.95
CA SER A 42 7.86 -10.65 -15.45
C SER A 42 8.45 -11.63 -16.46
N MET A 43 8.13 -11.47 -17.75
CA MET A 43 8.74 -12.28 -18.81
C MET A 43 10.25 -12.06 -18.87
N LEU A 44 10.68 -10.80 -18.83
CA LEU A 44 12.10 -10.44 -18.84
C LEU A 44 12.81 -10.96 -17.59
N TYR A 45 12.19 -10.83 -16.42
CA TYR A 45 12.73 -11.34 -15.17
C TYR A 45 12.92 -12.86 -15.22
N SER A 46 11.94 -13.63 -15.71
CA SER A 46 12.07 -15.09 -15.81
C SER A 46 13.29 -15.53 -16.62
N LYS A 47 13.62 -14.79 -17.68
CA LYS A 47 14.77 -15.06 -18.56
C LYS A 47 16.13 -14.67 -17.95
N TYR A 48 16.17 -13.62 -17.13
CA TYR A 48 17.42 -13.03 -16.64
C TYR A 48 17.58 -13.01 -15.12
N LYS A 49 16.71 -13.72 -14.38
CA LYS A 49 16.71 -13.77 -12.90
C LYS A 49 18.03 -14.23 -12.28
N ASP A 50 18.80 -15.04 -13.01
CA ASP A 50 20.05 -15.63 -12.51
C ASP A 50 21.26 -14.68 -12.71
N VAL A 51 21.08 -13.58 -13.44
CA VAL A 51 22.11 -12.55 -13.61
C VAL A 51 22.24 -11.76 -12.29
N PRO A 52 23.42 -11.76 -11.64
CA PRO A 52 23.60 -11.12 -10.33
C PRO A 52 23.20 -9.64 -10.30
N PHE A 53 23.45 -8.92 -11.39
CA PHE A 53 23.10 -7.51 -11.54
C PHE A 53 21.58 -7.26 -11.48
N ILE A 54 20.78 -8.11 -12.14
CA ILE A 54 19.32 -7.95 -12.18
C ILE A 54 18.71 -8.31 -10.82
N LYS A 55 19.22 -9.36 -10.18
CA LYS A 55 18.83 -9.72 -8.81
C LYS A 55 19.13 -8.58 -7.82
N ALA A 56 20.32 -7.99 -7.90
CA ALA A 56 20.70 -6.84 -7.06
C ALA A 56 19.82 -5.60 -7.35
N GLY A 57 19.54 -5.30 -8.62
CA GLY A 57 18.66 -4.21 -9.01
C GLY A 57 17.24 -4.34 -8.43
N LEU A 58 16.66 -5.54 -8.49
CA LEU A 58 15.34 -5.80 -7.91
C LEU A 58 15.34 -5.72 -6.38
N LEU A 59 16.41 -6.17 -5.72
CA LEU A 59 16.56 -5.98 -4.27
C LEU A 59 16.61 -4.48 -3.90
N MET A 60 17.31 -3.65 -4.68
CA MET A 60 17.31 -2.20 -4.45
C MET A 60 15.92 -1.59 -4.59
N VAL A 61 15.13 -2.02 -5.58
CA VAL A 61 13.74 -1.58 -5.73
C VAL A 61 12.90 -1.99 -4.51
N GLN A 62 13.07 -3.21 -3.99
CA GLN A 62 12.38 -3.65 -2.77
C GLN A 62 12.75 -2.79 -1.56
N TYR A 63 14.03 -2.45 -1.39
CA TYR A 63 14.47 -1.55 -0.31
C TYR A 63 13.92 -0.13 -0.47
N ALA A 64 13.84 0.39 -1.69
CA ALA A 64 13.22 1.69 -1.96
C ALA A 64 11.74 1.70 -1.58
N ILE A 65 10.99 0.63 -1.91
CA ILE A 65 9.58 0.48 -1.52
C ILE A 65 9.46 0.42 0.01
N PHE A 66 10.32 -0.33 0.68
CA PHE A 66 10.33 -0.43 2.14
C PHE A 66 10.58 0.94 2.80
N ALA A 67 11.58 1.68 2.32
CA ALA A 67 11.86 3.05 2.78
C ALA A 67 10.68 4.00 2.55
N MET A 68 9.98 3.86 1.41
CA MET A 68 8.79 4.65 1.11
C MET A 68 7.64 4.34 2.06
N ILE A 69 7.41 3.07 2.40
CA ILE A 69 6.38 2.67 3.37
C ILE A 69 6.66 3.29 4.74
N ILE A 70 7.92 3.23 5.20
CA ILE A 70 8.35 3.87 6.46
C ILE A 70 8.12 5.37 6.41
N ALA A 71 8.53 6.04 5.33
CA ALA A 71 8.38 7.47 5.18
C ALA A 71 6.89 7.90 5.28
N VAL A 72 5.99 7.16 4.63
CA VAL A 72 4.55 7.42 4.70
C VAL A 72 3.99 7.12 6.10
N ALA A 73 4.43 6.04 6.74
CA ALA A 73 4.03 5.73 8.11
C ALA A 73 4.40 6.89 9.05
N ILE A 74 5.63 7.42 8.95
CA ILE A 74 6.08 8.57 9.76
C ILE A 74 5.28 9.84 9.42
N GLN A 75 4.92 10.07 8.16
CA GLN A 75 4.10 11.23 7.76
C GLN A 75 2.68 11.18 8.34
N LEU A 76 2.11 9.99 8.54
CA LEU A 76 0.77 9.82 9.09
C LEU A 76 0.73 9.96 10.62
N VAL A 77 1.88 9.92 11.28
CA VAL A 77 1.98 10.02 12.74
C VAL A 77 1.78 11.46 13.18
N ASP A 78 0.74 11.70 13.99
CA ASP A 78 0.55 12.98 14.66
C ASP A 78 1.49 13.10 15.86
N LYS A 79 2.54 13.92 15.68
CA LYS A 79 3.61 14.14 16.66
C LYS A 79 3.12 14.72 17.99
N SER A 80 1.93 15.32 18.05
CA SER A 80 1.38 15.88 19.29
C SER A 80 0.83 14.81 20.24
N HIS A 81 0.42 13.66 19.71
CA HIS A 81 -0.26 12.61 20.45
C HIS A 81 0.62 11.36 20.72
N ILE A 82 1.78 11.24 20.06
CA ILE A 82 2.63 10.03 20.14
C ILE A 82 3.11 9.66 21.55
N PHE A 83 3.29 10.65 22.43
CA PHE A 83 3.81 10.41 23.78
C PHE A 83 2.72 10.03 24.78
N GLN A 84 1.44 10.02 24.37
CA GLN A 84 0.39 9.58 25.28
C GLN A 84 0.41 8.05 25.39
N LEU A 85 0.32 7.58 26.64
CA LEU A 85 0.40 6.16 26.99
C LEU A 85 -0.58 5.29 26.19
N LYS A 86 -1.74 5.83 25.81
CA LYS A 86 -2.75 5.16 24.99
C LYS A 86 -2.24 4.74 23.61
N TYR A 87 -1.59 5.64 22.87
CA TYR A 87 -1.08 5.34 21.52
C TYR A 87 0.10 4.39 21.58
N ILE A 88 0.99 4.56 22.57
CA ILE A 88 2.10 3.64 22.80
C ILE A 88 1.57 2.23 23.11
N ALA A 89 0.52 2.11 23.93
CA ALA A 89 -0.11 0.83 24.25
C ALA A 89 -0.73 0.17 23.01
N VAL A 90 -1.42 0.93 22.15
CA VAL A 90 -2.00 0.40 20.89
C VAL A 90 -0.90 -0.07 19.93
N ILE A 91 0.19 0.69 19.79
CA ILE A 91 1.33 0.32 18.94
C ILE A 91 1.99 -0.96 19.47
N ALA A 92 2.29 -1.01 20.77
CA ALA A 92 2.91 -2.16 21.40
C ALA A 92 2.02 -3.41 21.32
N ALA A 93 0.73 -3.28 21.62
CA ALA A 93 -0.23 -4.37 21.51
C ALA A 93 -0.35 -4.88 20.07
N SER A 94 -0.43 -3.99 19.09
CA SER A 94 -0.50 -4.36 17.66
C SER A 94 0.77 -5.08 17.20
N PHE A 95 1.95 -4.63 17.66
CA PHE A 95 3.23 -5.27 17.35
C PHE A 95 3.35 -6.66 17.97
N VAL A 96 2.95 -6.80 19.24
CA VAL A 96 2.95 -8.10 19.94
C VAL A 96 1.96 -9.07 19.27
N LEU A 97 0.75 -8.62 18.95
CA LEU A 97 -0.23 -9.43 18.21
C LEU A 97 0.35 -9.90 16.87
N PHE A 98 1.00 -9.01 16.12
CA PHE A 98 1.60 -9.38 14.85
C PHE A 98 2.75 -10.39 14.99
N PHE A 99 3.58 -10.26 16.04
CA PHE A 99 4.74 -11.13 16.23
C PHE A 99 4.38 -12.48 16.86
N LEU A 100 3.42 -12.52 17.78
CA LEU A 100 3.05 -13.71 18.54
C LEU A 100 1.94 -14.53 17.88
N THR A 101 1.11 -13.92 17.04
CA THR A 101 -0.01 -14.61 16.39
C THR A 101 0.23 -14.75 14.89
N ARG A 102 -0.12 -15.92 14.32
CA ARG A 102 -0.14 -16.13 12.85
C ARG A 102 -1.35 -15.48 12.17
N ILE A 103 -1.96 -14.49 12.81
CA ILE A 103 -3.17 -13.83 12.30
C ILE A 103 -2.77 -12.95 11.12
N HIS A 104 -3.61 -12.96 10.08
CA HIS A 104 -3.37 -12.14 8.91
C HIS A 104 -3.33 -10.65 9.30
N PRO A 105 -2.27 -9.89 8.94
CA PRO A 105 -2.10 -8.51 9.37
C PRO A 105 -3.30 -7.59 9.09
N ALA A 106 -4.09 -7.91 8.07
CA ALA A 106 -5.36 -7.21 7.77
C ALA A 106 -6.32 -7.15 8.97
N PHE A 107 -6.47 -8.23 9.74
CA PHE A 107 -7.36 -8.25 10.91
C PHE A 107 -6.84 -7.35 12.04
N ILE A 108 -5.51 -7.31 12.22
CA ILE A 108 -4.87 -6.45 13.22
C ILE A 108 -5.11 -4.97 12.87
N ILE A 109 -4.99 -4.61 11.58
CA ILE A 109 -5.25 -3.25 11.09
C ILE A 109 -6.71 -2.86 11.34
N ILE A 110 -7.67 -3.74 11.06
CA ILE A 110 -9.09 -3.48 11.31
C ILE A 110 -9.36 -3.31 12.81
N GLY A 111 -8.80 -4.17 13.66
CA GLY A 111 -8.95 -4.07 15.12
C GLY A 111 -8.35 -2.77 15.68
N ALA A 112 -7.15 -2.40 15.24
CA ALA A 112 -6.51 -1.14 15.62
C ALA A 112 -7.32 0.08 15.14
N ALA A 113 -7.89 0.03 13.93
CA ALA A 113 -8.76 1.08 13.41
C ALA A 113 -10.06 1.23 14.21
N LEU A 114 -10.69 0.12 14.60
CA LEU A 114 -11.89 0.14 15.45
C LEU A 114 -11.59 0.68 16.84
N LEU A 115 -10.50 0.25 17.46
CA LEU A 115 -10.04 0.79 18.74
C LEU A 115 -9.76 2.30 18.61
N GLY A 116 -9.04 2.72 17.57
CA GLY A 116 -8.77 4.13 17.32
C GLY A 116 -10.04 4.97 17.08
N ALA A 117 -11.09 4.39 16.48
CA ALA A 117 -12.37 5.07 16.29
C ALA A 117 -13.17 5.23 17.61
N ILE A 118 -13.07 4.25 18.52
CA ILE A 118 -13.73 4.28 19.84
C ILE A 118 -12.97 5.20 20.81
N PHE A 119 -11.64 5.17 20.77
CA PHE A 119 -10.76 5.96 21.63
C PHE A 119 -10.45 7.36 21.07
N ARG A 120 -11.13 7.77 20.00
CA ARG A 120 -10.98 9.09 19.36
C ARG A 120 -11.21 10.24 20.34
#